data_AF-A0A9P3QCZ5-F1
#
_entry.id   AF-A0A9P3QCZ5-F1
#
_cell.length_a   1.000
_cell.length_b   1.000
_cell.length_c   1.000
_cell.angle_alpha   90.00
_cell.angle_beta   90.00
_cell.angle_gamma   90.00
#
_symmetry.space_group_name_H-M   'P 1'
#
loop_
_entity.id
_entity.type
_entity.pdbx_description
1 polymer ?
#
loop_
_entity_poly.entity_id
_entity_poly.type
_entity_poly.pdbx_seq_one_letter_code
_entity_poly.pdbx_strand_id
1 'polypeptide(L)'
;MRRGRRLAGRDLPCPSAFVALNLDDQAYAGVPCWSAGPTGWAHITVAVAYDLHYHRVRPLMCNGGIAKPTLIVIAAAMARYADRSTGRGCRPTNAQLERDTGYDERTIQRAHECLRLLGVATEILRGRRRTYIERMASWRMGDRHRGWASVWALHDNAHTTRLVHSLSPHLERSPLTTTPPCLGKLVTTHAGAHRARHRGAARRRTPDEAGRRLAVRWRADPHAPPWARRFGVGSWAAMLAAPAAAGWTPRDLNALVSDWLGAGHRIPDAPPRPIALLGTLLAWHSAHNILADRPAALDEAREAHERVAAQTRARTAARERAEHAAARARGQAAATGPGRAQIGQELARIRARAATKRAGQVAVEISQFEAYVATRRGISPLSPQYPMR
;
A
#
# COMPACT_ATOMS: atom_id res chain seq x y z
N MET A 1 -24.55 -21.98 -42.01
CA MET A 1 -25.09 -22.09 -40.64
C MET A 1 -24.33 -23.18 -39.88
N ARG A 2 -23.32 -22.82 -39.07
CA ARG A 2 -22.56 -23.79 -38.26
C ARG A 2 -22.99 -23.70 -36.79
N ARG A 3 -23.48 -24.82 -36.27
CA ARG A 3 -23.91 -25.04 -34.89
C ARG A 3 -22.76 -24.75 -33.92
N GLY A 4 -23.02 -23.90 -32.94
CA GLY A 4 -22.09 -23.56 -31.87
C GLY A 4 -21.63 -24.80 -31.11
N ARG A 5 -20.30 -24.95 -31.01
CA ARG A 5 -19.63 -25.93 -30.16
C ARG A 5 -20.18 -25.84 -28.75
N ARG A 6 -20.69 -26.97 -28.25
CA ARG A 6 -20.95 -27.17 -26.82
C ARG A 6 -19.60 -27.13 -26.10
N LEU A 7 -19.37 -26.11 -25.28
CA LEU A 7 -18.34 -26.17 -24.27
C LEU A 7 -18.79 -27.19 -23.23
N ALA A 8 -18.04 -28.29 -23.12
CA ALA A 8 -17.94 -29.22 -22.01
C ALA A 8 -19.11 -29.22 -21.00
N GLY A 9 -20.17 -29.98 -21.28
CA GLY A 9 -21.04 -30.64 -20.28
C GLY A 9 -21.61 -29.81 -19.12
N ARG A 10 -21.56 -28.48 -19.17
CA ARG A 10 -22.10 -27.56 -18.17
C ARG A 10 -22.97 -26.57 -18.91
N ASP A 11 -24.16 -26.31 -18.37
CA ASP A 11 -25.01 -25.24 -18.86
C ASP A 11 -24.20 -23.95 -18.89
N LEU A 12 -24.24 -23.24 -20.03
CA LEU A 12 -23.66 -21.91 -20.14
C LEU A 12 -24.25 -21.05 -19.01
N PRO A 13 -23.43 -20.31 -18.23
CA PRO A 13 -23.96 -19.40 -17.23
C PRO A 13 -24.94 -18.44 -17.89
N CYS A 14 -25.95 -17.99 -17.14
CA CYS A 14 -26.95 -17.09 -17.68
C CYS A 14 -26.25 -15.89 -18.37
N PRO A 15 -26.73 -15.46 -19.56
CA PRO A 15 -26.10 -14.39 -20.34
C PRO A 15 -25.87 -13.08 -19.57
N SER A 16 -26.73 -12.81 -18.58
CA SER A 16 -26.63 -11.68 -17.66
C SER A 16 -25.40 -11.71 -16.75
N ALA A 17 -24.70 -12.84 -16.64
CA ALA A 17 -23.44 -12.96 -15.93
C ALA A 17 -22.24 -12.38 -16.70
N PHE A 18 -22.35 -12.24 -18.04
CA PHE A 18 -21.27 -11.75 -18.90
C PHE A 18 -21.50 -10.34 -19.43
N VAL A 19 -22.77 -10.02 -19.71
CA VAL A 19 -23.20 -8.66 -20.01
C VAL A 19 -24.03 -8.20 -18.83
N ALA A 20 -23.44 -7.42 -17.95
CA ALA A 20 -24.11 -6.85 -16.80
C ALA A 20 -24.30 -5.35 -17.00
N LEU A 21 -25.46 -4.84 -16.56
CA LEU A 21 -25.60 -3.42 -16.30
C LEU A 21 -24.72 -3.06 -15.11
N ASN A 22 -23.51 -2.59 -15.42
CA ASN A 22 -22.58 -2.07 -14.43
C ASN A 22 -23.11 -0.73 -13.93
N LEU A 23 -23.31 -0.68 -12.62
CA LEU A 23 -23.57 0.57 -11.92
C LEU A 23 -22.22 1.14 -11.49
N ASP A 24 -22.09 2.46 -11.52
CA ASP A 24 -20.90 3.11 -10.96
C ASP A 24 -20.72 2.74 -9.49
N ASP A 25 -19.47 2.75 -9.01
CA ASP A 25 -19.12 2.38 -7.63
C ASP A 25 -19.82 3.25 -6.58
N GLN A 26 -20.25 4.46 -6.98
CA GLN A 26 -20.99 5.41 -6.16
C GLN A 26 -22.50 5.42 -6.42
N ALA A 27 -23.05 4.51 -7.23
CA ALA A 27 -24.48 4.50 -7.57
C ALA A 27 -25.40 4.35 -6.34
N TYR A 28 -24.90 3.73 -5.27
CA TYR A 28 -25.62 3.57 -3.99
C TYR A 28 -25.14 4.56 -2.91
N ALA A 29 -24.34 5.57 -3.25
CA ALA A 29 -23.85 6.55 -2.29
C ALA A 29 -25.03 7.32 -1.66
N GLY A 30 -25.04 7.42 -0.33
CA GLY A 30 -26.12 8.08 0.42
C GLY A 30 -27.41 7.28 0.56
N VAL A 31 -27.55 6.11 -0.08
CA VAL A 31 -28.74 5.26 0.03
C VAL A 31 -28.58 4.27 1.19
N PRO A 32 -29.44 4.31 2.22
CA PRO A 32 -29.34 3.39 3.35
C PRO A 32 -29.53 1.93 2.93
N CYS A 33 -29.14 1.01 3.81
CA CYS A 33 -29.52 -0.40 3.71
C CYS A 33 -30.76 -0.66 4.58
N TRP A 34 -31.51 -1.72 4.30
CA TRP A 34 -32.50 -2.21 5.26
C TRP A 34 -31.83 -2.80 6.51
N SER A 35 -32.52 -2.80 7.65
CA SER A 35 -32.03 -3.34 8.93
C SER A 35 -32.63 -4.70 9.28
N ALA A 36 -33.90 -4.92 8.92
CA ALA A 36 -34.68 -6.10 9.32
C ALA A 36 -34.76 -7.21 8.25
N GLY A 37 -34.01 -7.06 7.14
CA GLY A 37 -34.01 -8.02 6.04
C GLY A 37 -35.32 -8.06 5.23
N PRO A 38 -35.47 -9.02 4.30
CA PRO A 38 -36.57 -9.04 3.33
C PRO A 38 -37.97 -9.03 3.96
N THR A 39 -38.21 -9.94 4.92
CA THR A 39 -39.52 -10.08 5.56
C THR A 39 -39.85 -8.90 6.45
N GLY A 40 -38.88 -8.44 7.26
CA GLY A 40 -39.06 -7.29 8.15
C GLY A 40 -39.27 -5.99 7.38
N TRP A 41 -38.54 -5.79 6.29
CA TRP A 41 -38.75 -4.62 5.44
C TRP A 41 -40.17 -4.60 4.82
N ALA A 42 -40.62 -5.69 4.22
CA ALA A 42 -41.93 -5.73 3.56
C ALA A 42 -43.11 -5.68 4.55
N HIS A 43 -43.06 -6.41 5.66
CA HIS A 43 -44.20 -6.55 6.56
C HIS A 43 -44.20 -5.54 7.71
N ILE A 44 -43.05 -4.97 8.06
CA ILE A 44 -42.92 -3.99 9.17
C ILE A 44 -42.61 -2.61 8.59
N THR A 45 -41.46 -2.43 7.93
CA THR A 45 -41.05 -1.09 7.46
C THR A 45 -42.05 -0.49 6.48
N VAL A 46 -42.44 -1.23 5.44
CA VAL A 46 -43.39 -0.75 4.42
C VAL A 46 -44.78 -0.59 5.02
N ALA A 47 -45.24 -1.53 5.84
CA ALA A 47 -46.56 -1.45 6.48
C ALA A 47 -46.69 -0.23 7.39
N VAL A 48 -45.69 0.02 8.24
CA VAL A 48 -45.67 1.18 9.15
C VAL A 48 -45.49 2.48 8.38
N ALA A 49 -44.63 2.52 7.36
CA ALA A 49 -44.49 3.70 6.50
C ALA A 49 -45.82 4.04 5.80
N TYR A 50 -46.54 3.03 5.32
CA TYR A 50 -47.86 3.21 4.72
C TYR A 50 -48.84 3.83 5.72
N ASP A 51 -48.99 3.25 6.91
CA ASP A 51 -49.94 3.78 7.92
C ASP A 51 -49.63 5.23 8.29
N LEU A 52 -48.35 5.58 8.42
CA LEU A 52 -47.92 6.92 8.84
C LEU A 52 -48.00 7.97 7.72
N HIS A 53 -47.72 7.60 6.48
CA HIS A 53 -47.43 8.58 5.42
C HIS A 53 -48.34 8.47 4.20
N TYR A 54 -49.13 7.40 4.06
CA TYR A 54 -49.92 7.17 2.86
C TYR A 54 -50.95 8.27 2.60
N HIS A 55 -51.55 8.87 3.64
CA HIS A 55 -52.46 10.00 3.49
C HIS A 55 -51.82 11.22 2.79
N ARG A 56 -50.51 11.44 2.99
CA ARG A 56 -49.74 12.52 2.32
C ARG A 56 -49.22 12.11 0.95
N VAL A 57 -48.91 10.82 0.78
CA VAL A 57 -48.37 10.26 -0.46
C VAL A 57 -49.44 10.08 -1.52
N ARG A 58 -50.65 9.65 -1.15
CA ARG A 58 -51.74 9.32 -2.09
C ARG A 58 -52.07 10.46 -3.08
N PRO A 59 -52.15 11.74 -2.67
CA PRO A 59 -52.39 12.85 -3.61
C PRO A 59 -51.24 13.09 -4.61
N LEU A 60 -50.03 12.64 -4.29
CA LEU A 60 -48.83 12.81 -5.14
C LEU A 60 -48.68 11.68 -6.18
N MET A 61 -49.50 10.64 -6.09
CA MET A 61 -49.42 9.49 -7.01
C MET A 61 -50.14 9.79 -8.33
N CYS A 62 -49.45 9.62 -9.45
CA CYS A 62 -49.97 9.95 -10.77
C CYS A 62 -51.19 9.12 -11.20
N ASN A 63 -51.36 7.91 -10.66
CA ASN A 63 -52.34 6.93 -11.14
C ASN A 63 -53.39 6.50 -10.10
N GLY A 64 -53.61 7.29 -9.05
CA GLY A 64 -54.49 6.94 -7.94
C GLY A 64 -53.79 6.10 -6.86
N GLY A 65 -54.54 5.69 -5.84
CA GLY A 65 -54.00 4.99 -4.67
C GLY A 65 -53.72 3.50 -4.89
N ILE A 66 -53.03 2.90 -3.93
CA ILE A 66 -52.84 1.45 -3.81
C ILE A 66 -53.31 0.98 -2.43
N ALA A 67 -53.93 -0.19 -2.33
CA ALA A 67 -54.32 -0.77 -1.05
C ALA A 67 -53.09 -1.30 -0.29
N LYS A 68 -53.11 -1.18 1.04
CA LYS A 68 -52.01 -1.65 1.92
C LYS A 68 -51.63 -3.12 1.68
N PRO A 69 -52.57 -4.09 1.62
CA PRO A 69 -52.21 -5.50 1.43
C PRO A 69 -51.52 -5.74 0.08
N THR A 70 -52.01 -5.10 -0.98
CA THR A 70 -51.42 -5.14 -2.32
C THR A 70 -49.99 -4.62 -2.33
N LEU A 71 -49.74 -3.49 -1.67
CA LEU A 71 -48.40 -2.92 -1.57
C LEU A 71 -47.44 -3.86 -0.83
N ILE A 72 -47.88 -4.47 0.27
CA ILE A 72 -47.06 -5.40 1.08
C ILE A 72 -46.72 -6.65 0.27
N VAL A 73 -47.67 -7.22 -0.49
CA VAL A 73 -47.42 -8.38 -1.35
C VAL A 73 -46.38 -8.07 -2.43
N ILE A 74 -46.51 -6.92 -3.10
CA ILE A 74 -45.56 -6.51 -4.13
C ILE A 74 -44.18 -6.21 -3.53
N ALA A 75 -44.14 -5.54 -2.37
CA ALA A 75 -42.90 -5.30 -1.64
C ALA A 75 -42.22 -6.64 -1.25
N ALA A 76 -42.96 -7.60 -0.72
CA ALA A 76 -42.43 -8.91 -0.38
C ALA A 76 -41.85 -9.63 -1.61
N ALA A 77 -42.50 -9.52 -2.77
CA ALA A 77 -41.98 -10.05 -4.03
C ALA A 77 -40.68 -9.34 -4.46
N MET A 78 -40.63 -8.01 -4.43
CA MET A 78 -39.41 -7.24 -4.72
C MET A 78 -38.23 -7.63 -3.81
N ALA A 79 -38.51 -7.85 -2.52
CA ALA A 79 -37.50 -8.19 -1.54
C ALA A 79 -36.80 -9.54 -1.83
N ARG A 80 -37.44 -10.45 -2.58
CA ARG A 80 -36.84 -11.72 -3.04
C ARG A 80 -35.72 -11.51 -4.07
N TYR A 81 -35.77 -10.41 -4.82
CA TYR A 81 -34.80 -10.06 -5.86
C TYR A 81 -33.67 -9.16 -5.35
N ALA A 82 -33.74 -8.71 -4.10
CA ALA A 82 -32.73 -7.87 -3.49
C ALA A 82 -31.65 -8.68 -2.77
N ASP A 83 -30.46 -8.10 -2.60
CA ASP A 83 -29.44 -8.67 -1.74
C ASP A 83 -29.98 -8.77 -0.30
N ARG A 84 -29.98 -9.99 0.25
CA ARG A 84 -30.59 -10.27 1.56
C ARG A 84 -30.00 -9.44 2.69
N SER A 85 -28.74 -9.05 2.60
CA SER A 85 -28.04 -8.32 3.68
C SER A 85 -28.20 -6.81 3.60
N THR A 86 -28.39 -6.26 2.40
CA THR A 86 -28.37 -4.80 2.18
C THR A 86 -29.66 -4.23 1.59
N GLY A 87 -30.49 -5.04 0.93
CA GLY A 87 -31.67 -4.59 0.20
C GLY A 87 -31.34 -3.98 -1.16
N ARG A 88 -30.08 -4.00 -1.58
CA ARG A 88 -29.59 -3.41 -2.84
C ARG A 88 -29.68 -4.41 -4.00
N GLY A 89 -29.53 -3.90 -5.22
CA GLY A 89 -29.48 -4.74 -6.42
C GLY A 89 -30.81 -5.43 -6.78
N CYS A 90 -31.93 -4.91 -6.29
CA CYS A 90 -33.25 -5.40 -6.62
C CYS A 90 -33.57 -5.07 -8.08
N ARG A 91 -33.70 -6.09 -8.94
CA ARG A 91 -33.86 -5.94 -10.40
C ARG A 91 -35.00 -6.79 -11.00
N PRO A 92 -36.20 -6.81 -10.40
CA PRO A 92 -37.30 -7.55 -10.99
C PRO A 92 -37.82 -6.84 -12.25
N THR A 93 -38.20 -7.61 -13.27
CA THR A 93 -39.03 -7.10 -14.37
C THR A 93 -40.49 -7.03 -13.94
N ASN A 94 -41.30 -6.19 -14.58
CA ASN A 94 -42.74 -6.16 -14.32
C ASN A 94 -43.35 -7.57 -14.54
N ALA A 95 -43.03 -8.24 -15.64
CA ALA A 95 -43.46 -9.62 -15.90
C ALA A 95 -42.98 -10.67 -14.86
N GLN A 96 -41.89 -10.42 -14.13
CA GLN A 96 -41.49 -11.26 -13.00
C GLN A 96 -42.40 -11.02 -11.80
N LEU A 97 -42.67 -9.76 -11.46
CA LEU A 97 -43.56 -9.40 -10.37
C LEU A 97 -45.00 -9.83 -10.67
N GLU A 98 -45.49 -9.67 -11.90
CA GLU A 98 -46.81 -10.16 -12.31
C GLU A 98 -46.95 -11.67 -12.07
N ARG A 99 -45.94 -12.46 -12.42
CA ARG A 99 -45.93 -13.91 -12.16
C ARG A 99 -45.84 -14.25 -10.67
N ASP A 100 -45.12 -13.46 -9.90
CA ASP A 100 -44.90 -13.71 -8.47
C ASP A 100 -46.09 -13.27 -7.60
N THR A 101 -46.84 -12.24 -8.01
CA THR A 101 -47.90 -11.63 -7.19
C THR A 101 -49.29 -11.77 -7.81
N GLY A 102 -49.40 -12.07 -9.11
CA GLY A 102 -50.67 -12.10 -9.84
C GLY A 102 -51.30 -10.72 -10.11
N TYR A 103 -50.57 -9.63 -9.85
CA TYR A 103 -51.05 -8.26 -10.11
C TYR A 103 -50.61 -7.80 -11.48
N ASP A 104 -51.37 -6.91 -12.10
CA ASP A 104 -51.03 -6.35 -13.41
C ASP A 104 -49.89 -5.32 -13.35
N GLU A 105 -49.26 -5.05 -14.49
CA GLU A 105 -48.20 -4.07 -14.65
C GLU A 105 -48.59 -2.70 -14.07
N ARG A 106 -49.84 -2.25 -14.26
CA ARG A 106 -50.29 -0.94 -13.77
C ARG A 106 -50.29 -0.88 -12.24
N THR A 107 -50.71 -1.94 -11.56
CA THR A 107 -50.68 -2.03 -10.09
C THR A 107 -49.25 -2.11 -9.57
N ILE A 108 -48.37 -2.82 -10.27
CA ILE A 108 -46.93 -2.89 -9.94
C ILE A 108 -46.27 -1.51 -10.08
N GLN A 109 -46.56 -0.77 -11.15
CA GLN A 109 -46.03 0.58 -11.35
C GLN A 109 -46.53 1.55 -10.26
N ARG A 110 -47.81 1.45 -9.86
CA ARG A 110 -48.35 2.20 -8.70
C ARG A 110 -47.63 1.84 -7.40
N ALA A 111 -47.33 0.55 -7.19
CA ALA A 111 -46.59 0.10 -6.01
C ALA A 111 -45.17 0.68 -5.98
N HIS A 112 -44.43 0.62 -7.10
CA HIS A 112 -43.11 1.24 -7.24
C HIS A 112 -43.13 2.75 -6.94
N GLU A 113 -44.15 3.45 -7.45
CA GLU A 113 -44.36 4.87 -7.14
C GLU A 113 -44.62 5.11 -5.65
N CYS A 114 -45.51 4.31 -5.05
CA CYS A 114 -45.83 4.42 -3.63
C CYS A 114 -44.59 4.17 -2.74
N LEU A 115 -43.83 3.10 -2.99
CA LEU A 115 -42.61 2.78 -2.23
C LEU A 115 -41.56 3.90 -2.31
N ARG A 116 -41.42 4.52 -3.48
CA ARG A 116 -40.54 5.67 -3.69
C ARG A 116 -40.98 6.89 -2.90
N LEU A 117 -42.28 7.22 -2.95
CA LEU A 117 -42.83 8.39 -2.25
C LEU A 117 -42.87 8.20 -0.72
N LEU A 118 -43.05 6.97 -0.24
CA LEU A 118 -42.92 6.61 1.18
C LEU A 118 -41.46 6.69 1.69
N GLY A 119 -40.48 6.79 0.77
CA GLY A 119 -39.06 6.86 1.11
C GLY A 119 -38.49 5.54 1.63
N VAL A 120 -39.06 4.40 1.23
CA VAL A 120 -38.61 3.05 1.62
C VAL A 120 -37.95 2.28 0.46
N ALA A 121 -37.98 2.85 -0.74
CA ALA A 121 -37.25 2.35 -1.89
C ALA A 121 -36.74 3.51 -2.74
N THR A 122 -35.51 3.39 -3.22
CA THR A 122 -34.91 4.33 -4.17
C THR A 122 -34.63 3.62 -5.48
N GLU A 123 -35.07 4.19 -6.60
CA GLU A 123 -34.69 3.73 -7.92
C GLU A 123 -33.36 4.36 -8.30
N ILE A 124 -32.33 3.54 -8.34
CA ILE A 124 -30.95 3.95 -8.63
C ILE A 124 -30.78 4.20 -10.12
N LEU A 125 -31.36 3.33 -10.93
CA LEU A 125 -31.27 3.41 -12.37
C LEU A 125 -32.61 3.02 -12.97
N ARG A 126 -33.16 3.93 -13.78
CA ARG A 126 -34.37 3.71 -14.57
C ARG A 126 -34.09 2.71 -15.69
N GLY A 127 -34.96 1.71 -15.82
CA GLY A 127 -34.86 0.71 -16.87
C GLY A 127 -34.74 1.37 -18.25
N ARG A 128 -33.82 0.89 -19.08
CA ARG A 128 -33.54 1.46 -20.41
C ARG A 128 -33.42 0.37 -21.46
N ARG A 129 -33.62 0.74 -22.73
CA ARG A 129 -33.30 -0.18 -23.84
C ARG A 129 -31.80 -0.44 -23.87
N ARG A 130 -31.45 -1.68 -24.23
CA ARG A 130 -30.05 -2.07 -24.45
C ARG A 130 -29.52 -1.35 -25.68
N THR A 131 -28.26 -0.93 -25.63
CA THR A 131 -27.57 -0.43 -26.83
C THR A 131 -27.39 -1.58 -27.82
N TYR A 132 -27.14 -1.27 -29.10
CA TYR A 132 -26.89 -2.30 -30.11
C TYR A 132 -25.76 -3.25 -29.69
N ILE A 133 -24.68 -2.71 -29.11
CA ILE A 133 -23.52 -3.47 -28.62
C ILE A 133 -23.93 -4.40 -27.47
N GLU A 134 -24.59 -3.87 -26.43
CA GLU A 134 -25.10 -4.65 -25.29
C GLU A 134 -26.05 -5.77 -25.76
N ARG A 135 -26.90 -5.46 -26.74
CA ARG A 135 -27.86 -6.41 -27.32
C ARG A 135 -27.16 -7.51 -28.10
N MET A 136 -26.17 -7.20 -28.94
CA MET A 136 -25.43 -8.22 -29.68
C MET A 136 -24.57 -9.09 -28.76
N ALA A 137 -23.98 -8.52 -27.71
CA ALA A 137 -23.27 -9.28 -26.70
C ALA A 137 -24.21 -10.24 -25.93
N SER A 138 -25.39 -9.75 -25.50
CA SER A 138 -26.39 -10.58 -24.81
C SER A 138 -26.97 -11.67 -25.72
N TRP A 139 -27.22 -11.34 -26.99
CA TRP A 139 -27.78 -12.27 -27.98
C TRP A 139 -26.82 -13.42 -28.31
N ARG A 140 -25.51 -13.14 -28.40
CA ARG A 140 -24.47 -14.18 -28.57
C ARG A 140 -24.45 -15.19 -27.43
N MET A 141 -24.86 -14.78 -26.24
CA MET A 141 -24.95 -15.63 -25.06
C MET A 141 -26.32 -16.31 -24.91
N GLY A 142 -27.33 -15.90 -25.70
CA GLY A 142 -28.67 -16.50 -25.70
C GLY A 142 -29.77 -15.68 -25.03
N ASP A 143 -29.46 -14.46 -24.56
CA ASP A 143 -30.46 -13.55 -24.00
C ASP A 143 -31.06 -12.66 -25.09
N ARG A 144 -32.39 -12.76 -25.24
CA ARG A 144 -33.18 -12.06 -26.27
C ARG A 144 -33.93 -10.84 -25.72
N HIS A 145 -33.73 -10.47 -24.46
CA HIS A 145 -34.37 -9.30 -23.85
C HIS A 145 -33.87 -8.00 -24.49
N ARG A 146 -34.81 -7.09 -24.74
CA ARG A 146 -34.57 -5.82 -25.45
C ARG A 146 -34.08 -4.68 -24.54
N GLY A 147 -34.20 -4.82 -23.22
CA GLY A 147 -33.91 -3.75 -22.27
C GLY A 147 -33.45 -4.27 -20.92
N TRP A 148 -32.89 -3.36 -20.14
CA TRP A 148 -32.57 -3.53 -18.73
C TRP A 148 -33.78 -3.20 -17.86
N ALA A 149 -34.02 -4.02 -16.84
CA ALA A 149 -34.95 -3.67 -15.77
C ALA A 149 -34.42 -2.48 -14.95
N SER A 150 -35.30 -1.79 -14.24
CA SER A 150 -34.88 -0.79 -13.27
C SER A 150 -34.12 -1.44 -12.12
N VAL A 151 -33.19 -0.69 -11.53
CA VAL A 151 -32.44 -1.12 -10.35
C VAL A 151 -32.91 -0.35 -9.13
N TRP A 152 -33.34 -1.09 -8.13
CA TRP A 152 -33.85 -0.55 -6.88
C TRP A 152 -32.90 -0.86 -5.71
N ALA A 153 -32.90 0.07 -4.77
CA ALA A 153 -32.38 -0.11 -3.43
C ALA A 153 -33.56 -0.06 -2.45
N LEU A 154 -33.81 -1.17 -1.77
CA LEU A 154 -34.84 -1.30 -0.75
C LEU A 154 -34.19 -0.99 0.60
N HIS A 155 -34.71 0.01 1.31
CA HIS A 155 -34.07 0.53 2.50
C HIS A 155 -35.10 0.96 3.54
N ASP A 156 -34.62 1.15 4.77
CA ASP A 156 -35.46 1.76 5.79
C ASP A 156 -35.46 3.29 5.64
N ASN A 157 -36.56 3.92 6.06
CA ASN A 157 -36.61 5.35 6.28
C ASN A 157 -36.23 5.62 7.73
N ALA A 158 -35.22 6.47 7.97
CA ALA A 158 -34.71 6.76 9.31
C ALA A 158 -35.81 7.22 10.30
N HIS A 159 -36.83 7.93 9.80
CA HIS A 159 -37.98 8.35 10.59
C HIS A 159 -38.86 7.16 10.98
N THR A 160 -39.15 6.26 10.02
CA THR A 160 -39.92 5.04 10.26
C THR A 160 -39.17 4.08 11.18
N THR A 161 -37.86 3.92 11.01
CA THR A 161 -37.02 3.06 11.87
C THR A 161 -37.08 3.52 13.33
N ARG A 162 -36.98 4.84 13.59
CA ARG A 162 -37.09 5.39 14.95
C ARG A 162 -38.45 5.05 15.58
N LEU A 163 -39.52 5.14 14.80
CA LEU A 163 -40.87 4.85 15.26
C LEU A 163 -41.11 3.34 15.48
N VAL A 164 -40.70 2.48 14.55
CA VAL A 164 -40.81 1.01 14.68
C VAL A 164 -40.11 0.51 15.95
N HIS A 165 -38.90 1.00 16.22
CA HIS A 165 -38.16 0.61 17.43
C HIS A 165 -38.78 1.19 18.71
N SER A 166 -39.51 2.31 18.63
CA SER A 166 -40.27 2.85 19.76
C SER A 166 -41.59 2.14 20.04
N LEU A 167 -42.11 1.37 19.07
CA LEU A 167 -43.39 0.67 19.15
C LEU A 167 -43.27 -0.80 19.54
N SER A 168 -42.06 -1.30 19.82
CA SER A 168 -41.92 -2.66 20.37
C SER A 168 -42.50 -2.69 21.79
N PRO A 169 -43.62 -3.42 22.01
CA PRO A 169 -44.26 -3.45 23.31
C PRO A 169 -43.46 -4.40 24.19
N HIS A 170 -42.76 -3.87 25.18
CA HIS A 170 -42.35 -4.70 26.30
C HIS A 170 -43.58 -4.81 27.20
N LEU A 171 -44.38 -5.87 27.02
CA LEU A 171 -45.21 -6.34 28.12
C LEU A 171 -44.26 -6.66 29.27
N GLU A 172 -44.52 -6.01 30.41
CA GLU A 172 -43.71 -6.07 31.62
C GLU A 172 -43.29 -7.51 31.95
N ARG A 173 -41.99 -7.70 32.26
CA ARG A 173 -41.32 -8.94 32.73
C ARG A 173 -40.61 -9.83 31.70
N SER A 174 -39.56 -9.31 31.06
CA SER A 174 -38.45 -10.17 30.64
C SER A 174 -37.10 -9.54 31.02
N PRO A 175 -36.17 -10.27 31.66
CA PRO A 175 -34.86 -9.76 32.07
C PRO A 175 -33.85 -9.69 30.91
N LEU A 176 -34.30 -9.88 29.67
CA LEU A 176 -33.46 -9.68 28.49
C LEU A 176 -33.57 -8.22 28.05
N THR A 177 -32.64 -7.40 28.53
CA THR A 177 -32.41 -6.06 28.00
C THR A 177 -32.05 -6.20 26.53
N THR A 178 -33.00 -5.97 25.63
CA THR A 178 -32.69 -5.74 24.23
C THR A 178 -32.04 -4.37 24.17
N THR A 179 -30.72 -4.33 24.31
CA THR A 179 -29.95 -3.12 24.12
C THR A 179 -30.32 -2.57 22.73
N PRO A 180 -30.94 -1.38 22.63
CA PRO A 180 -31.20 -0.80 21.32
C PRO A 180 -29.84 -0.70 20.61
N PRO A 181 -29.72 -1.09 19.33
CA PRO A 181 -28.46 -0.97 18.63
C PRO A 181 -28.06 0.51 18.66
N CYS A 182 -27.00 0.78 19.40
CA CYS A 182 -26.47 2.11 19.60
C CYS A 182 -26.19 2.75 18.24
N LEU A 183 -26.65 3.99 18.12
CA LEU A 183 -26.54 4.89 16.99
C LEU A 183 -25.08 5.10 16.56
N GLY A 184 -24.53 4.17 15.78
CA GLY A 184 -23.45 4.49 14.86
C GLY A 184 -24.06 5.17 13.65
N LYS A 185 -23.69 6.44 13.38
CA LYS A 185 -24.04 7.16 12.14
C LYS A 185 -23.93 6.20 10.94
N LEU A 186 -25.07 5.80 10.39
CA LEU A 186 -25.15 4.99 9.17
C LEU A 186 -24.95 5.90 7.95
N VAL A 187 -23.84 6.63 7.94
CA VAL A 187 -23.30 7.22 6.72
C VAL A 187 -22.23 6.24 6.27
N THR A 188 -22.61 5.27 5.45
CA THR A 188 -21.64 4.37 4.81
C THR A 188 -21.01 5.11 3.63
N THR A 189 -20.17 6.12 3.91
CA THR A 189 -19.11 6.49 2.97
C THR A 189 -18.05 5.40 3.12
N HIS A 190 -18.11 4.38 2.27
CA HIS A 190 -17.01 3.51 1.80
C HIS A 190 -17.64 2.26 1.17
N ALA A 191 -17.72 2.26 -0.15
CA ALA A 191 -17.87 1.04 -0.93
C ALA A 191 -16.57 0.24 -0.82
N GLY A 192 -16.63 -0.99 -0.33
CA GLY A 192 -15.47 -1.88 -0.30
C GLY A 192 -15.49 -2.91 0.83
N ALA A 193 -16.39 -3.90 0.77
CA ALA A 193 -16.17 -5.23 1.34
C ALA A 193 -17.32 -6.19 0.98
N HIS A 194 -17.42 -6.63 -0.27
CA HIS A 194 -18.13 -7.87 -0.59
C HIS A 194 -17.30 -9.06 -0.08
N ARG A 195 -17.52 -9.46 1.18
CA ARG A 195 -17.25 -10.83 1.64
C ARG A 195 -18.41 -11.28 2.53
N ALA A 196 -19.16 -12.26 2.05
CA ALA A 196 -20.20 -12.95 2.78
C ALA A 196 -19.69 -13.38 4.16
N ARG A 197 -20.33 -12.90 5.23
CA ARG A 197 -20.04 -13.33 6.59
C ARG A 197 -20.74 -14.67 6.82
N HIS A 198 -19.97 -15.75 6.68
CA HIS A 198 -20.39 -17.08 7.12
C HIS A 198 -20.65 -17.04 8.64
N ARG A 199 -21.86 -17.44 9.05
CA ARG A 199 -22.21 -17.67 10.45
C ARG A 199 -21.53 -18.94 10.93
N GLY A 200 -20.44 -18.73 11.65
CA GLY A 200 -19.74 -19.63 12.54
C GLY A 200 -18.75 -18.72 13.25
N ALA A 201 -18.47 -18.93 14.54
CA ALA A 201 -17.34 -18.26 15.16
C ALA A 201 -16.09 -18.71 14.37
N ALA A 202 -15.69 -17.91 13.38
CA ALA A 202 -14.51 -18.18 12.60
C ALA A 202 -13.39 -18.27 13.63
N ARG A 203 -12.78 -19.45 13.78
CA ARG A 203 -11.51 -19.61 14.50
C ARG A 203 -10.68 -18.39 14.13
N ARG A 204 -10.26 -17.60 15.14
CA ARG A 204 -9.48 -16.37 14.92
C ARG A 204 -8.48 -16.68 13.82
N ARG A 205 -8.65 -16.06 12.63
CA ARG A 205 -7.71 -16.26 11.53
C ARG A 205 -6.34 -15.98 12.12
N THR A 206 -5.47 -16.98 12.12
CA THR A 206 -4.09 -16.82 12.55
C THR A 206 -3.55 -15.59 11.83
N PRO A 207 -3.08 -14.55 12.56
CA PRO A 207 -2.60 -13.33 11.93
C PRO A 207 -1.54 -13.68 10.90
N ASP A 208 -1.67 -13.14 9.69
CA ASP A 208 -0.78 -13.41 8.56
C ASP A 208 0.68 -13.26 9.01
N GLU A 209 1.46 -14.34 8.89
CA GLU A 209 2.80 -14.40 9.46
C GLU A 209 3.81 -13.54 8.67
N ALA A 210 3.58 -13.33 7.37
CA ALA A 210 4.40 -12.44 6.57
C ALA A 210 4.13 -10.97 6.96
N GLY A 211 2.87 -10.56 7.04
CA GLY A 211 2.45 -9.24 7.51
C GLY A 211 2.87 -8.97 8.95
N ARG A 212 2.82 -9.99 9.83
CA ARG A 212 3.31 -9.89 11.21
C ARG A 212 4.81 -9.61 11.25
N ARG A 213 5.63 -10.36 10.50
CA ARG A 213 7.08 -10.14 10.42
C ARG A 213 7.42 -8.75 9.88
N LEU A 214 6.72 -8.29 8.85
CA LEU A 214 6.89 -6.94 8.31
C LEU A 214 6.52 -5.87 9.37
N ALA A 215 5.42 -6.06 10.10
CA ALA A 215 5.02 -5.16 11.19
C ALA A 215 6.05 -5.11 12.32
N VAL A 216 6.65 -6.24 12.71
CA VAL A 216 7.73 -6.27 13.72
C VAL A 216 8.91 -5.43 13.25
N ARG A 217 9.39 -5.69 12.03
CA ARG A 217 10.55 -4.99 11.46
C ARG A 217 10.29 -3.51 11.29
N TRP A 218 9.10 -3.13 10.81
CA TRP A 218 8.75 -1.73 10.61
C TRP A 218 8.66 -0.95 11.92
N ARG A 219 8.06 -1.52 12.97
CA ARG A 219 8.00 -0.85 14.28
C ARG A 219 9.38 -0.65 14.92
N ALA A 220 10.31 -1.57 14.66
CA ALA A 220 11.70 -1.49 15.12
C ALA A 220 12.58 -0.57 14.26
N ASP A 221 12.11 -0.17 13.09
CA ASP A 221 12.87 0.67 12.16
C ASP A 221 13.10 2.07 12.77
N PRO A 222 14.33 2.61 12.74
CA PRO A 222 14.64 3.95 13.25
C PRO A 222 13.89 5.07 12.53
N HIS A 223 13.58 4.88 11.25
CA HIS A 223 12.93 5.88 10.40
C HIS A 223 11.40 5.73 10.37
N ALA A 224 10.85 4.75 11.09
CA ALA A 224 9.40 4.59 11.18
C ALA A 224 8.77 5.73 12.02
N PRO A 225 7.62 6.27 11.59
CA PRO A 225 6.98 7.36 12.30
C PRO A 225 6.50 6.90 13.70
N PRO A 226 6.48 7.77 14.72
CA PRO A 226 6.17 7.40 16.11
C PRO A 226 4.84 6.66 16.26
N TRP A 227 3.83 7.02 15.46
CA TRP A 227 2.50 6.41 15.51
C TRP A 227 2.47 4.95 15.03
N ALA A 228 3.46 4.48 14.29
CA ALA A 228 3.57 3.06 13.91
C ALA A 228 3.78 2.17 15.15
N ARG A 229 4.46 2.70 16.19
CA ARG A 229 4.78 1.96 17.42
C ARG A 229 3.60 1.85 18.38
N ARG A 230 2.62 2.76 18.28
CA ARG A 230 1.47 2.90 19.18
C ARG A 230 0.51 1.71 19.18
N PHE A 231 0.40 0.99 18.06
CA PHE A 231 -0.45 -0.21 17.95
C PHE A 231 0.39 -1.48 17.93
N GLY A 232 -0.21 -2.58 18.42
CA GLY A 232 0.44 -3.88 18.49
C GLY A 232 0.66 -4.51 17.11
N VAL A 233 1.63 -5.42 17.02
CA VAL A 233 2.01 -6.11 15.77
C VAL A 233 0.79 -6.80 15.11
N GLY A 234 -0.07 -7.43 15.91
CA GLY A 234 -1.27 -8.10 15.42
C GLY A 234 -2.28 -7.16 14.75
N SER A 235 -2.32 -5.89 15.15
CA SER A 235 -3.20 -4.87 14.55
C SER A 235 -2.73 -4.47 13.15
N TRP A 236 -1.43 -4.53 12.89
CA TRP A 236 -0.82 -4.20 11.60
C TRP A 236 -0.78 -5.39 10.64
N ALA A 237 -0.69 -6.62 11.17
CA ALA A 237 -0.46 -7.83 10.39
C ALA A 237 -1.44 -8.02 9.22
N ALA A 238 -2.72 -7.73 9.42
CA ALA A 238 -3.73 -7.86 8.36
C ALA A 238 -3.57 -6.83 7.24
N MET A 239 -3.21 -5.58 7.58
CA MET A 239 -3.03 -4.50 6.61
C MET A 239 -1.74 -4.69 5.80
N LEU A 240 -0.71 -5.22 6.44
CA LEU A 240 0.61 -5.44 5.85
C LEU A 240 0.77 -6.80 5.16
N ALA A 241 -0.24 -7.68 5.18
CA ALA A 241 -0.18 -9.00 4.57
C ALA A 241 0.06 -8.93 3.04
N ALA A 242 -0.70 -8.10 2.33
CA ALA A 242 -0.54 -7.95 0.88
C ALA A 242 0.80 -7.25 0.50
N PRO A 243 1.20 -6.14 1.16
CA PRO A 243 2.54 -5.57 0.95
C PRO A 243 3.67 -6.56 1.23
N ALA A 244 3.58 -7.33 2.32
CA ALA A 244 4.58 -8.34 2.66
C ALA A 244 4.66 -9.45 1.59
N ALA A 245 3.52 -9.88 1.04
CA ALA A 245 3.49 -10.85 -0.06
C ALA A 245 4.11 -10.30 -1.35
N ALA A 246 4.02 -8.99 -1.58
CA ALA A 246 4.70 -8.29 -2.67
C ALA A 246 6.18 -7.98 -2.38
N GLY A 247 6.73 -8.47 -1.26
CA GLY A 247 8.14 -8.31 -0.92
C GLY A 247 8.50 -6.95 -0.31
N TRP A 248 7.52 -6.19 0.19
CA TRP A 248 7.78 -4.90 0.80
C TRP A 248 8.63 -5.02 2.07
N THR A 249 9.45 -4.00 2.29
CA THR A 249 10.32 -3.83 3.45
C THR A 249 9.86 -2.64 4.31
N PRO A 250 10.38 -2.49 5.53
CA PRO A 250 10.16 -1.27 6.33
C PRO A 250 10.50 0.03 5.59
N ARG A 251 11.54 0.00 4.75
CA ARG A 251 11.97 1.15 3.97
C ARG A 251 10.94 1.58 2.94
N ASP A 252 10.27 0.60 2.30
CA ASP A 252 9.16 0.86 1.38
C ASP A 252 7.97 1.54 2.09
N LEU A 253 7.66 1.14 3.32
CA LEU A 253 6.60 1.76 4.12
C LEU A 253 6.96 3.20 4.52
N ASN A 254 8.23 3.46 4.85
CA ASN A 254 8.70 4.80 5.18
C ASN A 254 8.77 5.70 3.94
N ALA A 255 9.21 5.16 2.80
CA ALA A 255 9.17 5.86 1.51
C ALA A 255 7.73 6.24 1.13
N LEU A 256 6.78 5.31 1.28
CA LEU A 256 5.35 5.60 1.06
C LEU A 256 4.84 6.76 1.93
N VAL A 257 5.25 6.82 3.21
CA VAL A 257 4.89 7.93 4.10
C VAL A 257 5.53 9.24 3.62
N SER A 258 6.80 9.21 3.21
CA SER A 258 7.52 10.38 2.68
C SER A 258 6.91 10.88 1.38
N ASP A 259 6.54 10.00 0.45
CA ASP A 259 5.93 10.34 -0.83
C ASP A 259 4.57 11.01 -0.64
N TRP A 260 3.77 10.50 0.31
CA TRP A 260 2.50 11.10 0.69
C TRP A 260 2.69 12.52 1.25
N LEU A 261 3.70 12.74 2.09
CA LEU A 261 4.04 14.08 2.58
C LEU A 261 4.54 14.99 1.45
N GLY A 262 5.35 14.45 0.53
CA GLY A 262 5.86 15.16 -0.65
C GLY A 262 4.77 15.57 -1.63
N ALA A 263 3.67 14.83 -1.71
CA ALA A 263 2.47 15.18 -2.47
C ALA A 263 1.66 16.34 -1.85
N GLY A 264 2.13 16.94 -0.75
CA GLY A 264 1.51 18.08 -0.08
C GLY A 264 0.48 17.69 0.99
N HIS A 265 0.34 16.40 1.30
CA HIS A 265 -0.53 15.96 2.39
C HIS A 265 0.16 16.12 3.75
N ARG A 266 -0.65 16.30 4.81
CA ARG A 266 -0.15 16.45 6.19
C ARG A 266 -0.55 15.27 7.04
N ILE A 267 0.42 14.73 7.79
CA ILE A 267 0.18 13.70 8.80
C ILE A 267 0.50 14.30 10.18
N PRO A 268 -0.45 14.30 11.13
CA PRO A 268 -0.14 14.64 12.52
C PRO A 268 0.80 13.61 13.15
N ASP A 269 1.68 14.03 14.06
CA ASP A 269 2.60 13.13 14.77
C ASP A 269 1.86 12.01 15.54
N ALA A 270 0.66 12.33 16.03
CA ALA A 270 -0.25 11.41 16.70
C ALA A 270 -1.62 11.37 15.99
N PRO A 271 -1.74 10.67 14.86
CA PRO A 271 -3.00 10.60 14.14
C PRO A 271 -4.04 9.82 14.97
N PRO A 272 -5.33 10.22 14.94
CA PRO A 272 -6.38 9.59 15.74
C PRO A 272 -6.71 8.17 15.26
N ARG A 273 -6.43 7.85 13.99
CA ARG A 273 -6.70 6.55 13.37
C ARG A 273 -5.52 6.08 12.50
N PRO A 274 -4.39 5.67 13.09
CA PRO A 274 -3.17 5.32 12.34
C PRO A 274 -3.34 4.07 11.48
N ILE A 275 -4.16 3.09 11.90
CA ILE A 275 -4.46 1.91 11.08
C ILE A 275 -5.23 2.31 9.82
N ALA A 276 -6.23 3.19 9.97
CA ALA A 276 -6.97 3.71 8.82
C ALA A 276 -6.08 4.56 7.92
N LEU A 277 -5.19 5.37 8.50
CA LEU A 277 -4.20 6.17 7.77
C LEU A 277 -3.27 5.30 6.92
N LEU A 278 -2.76 4.18 7.46
CA LEU A 278 -1.97 3.25 6.65
C LEU A 278 -2.79 2.64 5.52
N GLY A 279 -4.07 2.33 5.77
CA GLY A 279 -5.00 1.90 4.74
C GLY A 279 -5.16 2.94 3.62
N THR A 280 -5.28 4.23 3.96
CA THR A 280 -5.39 5.31 2.97
C THR A 280 -4.10 5.51 2.18
N LEU A 281 -2.94 5.42 2.83
CA LEU A 281 -1.62 5.47 2.17
C LEU A 281 -1.46 4.36 1.14
N LEU A 282 -1.78 3.12 1.53
CA LEU A 282 -1.71 1.95 0.64
C LEU A 282 -2.71 2.05 -0.52
N ALA A 283 -3.92 2.54 -0.26
CA ALA A 283 -4.92 2.76 -1.30
C ALA A 283 -4.49 3.86 -2.28
N TRP A 284 -3.89 4.95 -1.80
CA TRP A 284 -3.34 6.01 -2.64
C TRP A 284 -2.21 5.53 -3.54
N HIS A 285 -1.29 4.72 -3.00
CA HIS A 285 -0.25 4.09 -3.80
C HIS A 285 -0.84 3.17 -4.86
N SER A 286 -1.79 2.31 -4.45
CA SER A 286 -2.43 1.33 -5.34
C SER A 286 -3.34 1.96 -6.40
N ALA A 287 -3.71 3.23 -6.25
CA ALA A 287 -4.48 3.96 -7.26
C ALA A 287 -3.63 4.37 -8.46
N HIS A 288 -2.32 4.53 -8.27
CA HIS A 288 -1.38 4.99 -9.31
C HIS A 288 -0.34 3.94 -9.69
N ASN A 289 -0.11 2.95 -8.82
CA ASN A 289 0.93 1.93 -8.96
C ASN A 289 0.38 0.54 -8.62
N ILE A 290 1.06 -0.51 -9.08
CA ILE A 290 0.74 -1.88 -8.64
C ILE A 290 1.50 -2.13 -7.33
N LEU A 291 0.99 -3.00 -6.46
CA LEU A 291 1.68 -3.33 -5.21
C LEU A 291 3.06 -3.97 -5.43
N ALA A 292 3.33 -4.52 -6.61
CA ALA A 292 4.67 -4.99 -6.99
C ALA A 292 5.68 -3.84 -7.20
N ASP A 293 5.18 -2.64 -7.51
CA ASP A 293 5.99 -1.43 -7.67
C ASP A 293 6.32 -0.88 -6.28
N ARG A 294 7.43 -1.39 -5.73
CA ARG A 294 7.92 -1.09 -4.39
C ARG A 294 8.46 0.35 -4.33
N PRO A 295 7.94 1.22 -3.44
CA PRO A 295 8.34 2.63 -3.35
C PRO A 295 9.86 2.85 -3.20
N ALA A 296 10.56 2.05 -2.38
CA ALA A 296 11.99 2.24 -2.16
C ALA A 296 12.89 1.48 -3.16
N ALA A 297 12.33 0.70 -4.10
CA ALA A 297 13.12 -0.16 -4.96
C ALA A 297 14.07 0.60 -5.90
N LEU A 298 13.66 1.78 -6.38
CA LEU A 298 14.52 2.61 -7.24
C LEU A 298 15.74 3.12 -6.47
N ASP A 299 15.54 3.61 -5.24
CA ASP A 299 16.63 4.11 -4.41
C ASP A 299 17.53 2.97 -3.91
N GLU A 300 16.96 1.81 -3.57
CA GLU A 300 17.74 0.61 -3.26
C GLU A 300 18.61 0.18 -4.45
N ALA A 301 18.10 0.25 -5.68
CA ALA A 301 18.85 -0.06 -6.89
C ALA A 301 19.99 0.94 -7.14
N ARG A 302 19.73 2.24 -6.92
CA ARG A 302 20.75 3.32 -6.99
C ARG A 302 21.86 3.08 -5.97
N GLU A 303 21.52 2.86 -4.71
CA GLU A 303 22.50 2.57 -3.65
C GLU A 303 23.29 1.28 -3.92
N ALA A 304 22.64 0.24 -4.44
CA ALA A 304 23.31 -1.01 -4.79
C ALA A 304 24.32 -0.78 -5.92
N HIS A 305 23.96 -0.01 -6.94
CA HIS A 305 24.85 0.39 -8.02
C HIS A 305 26.04 1.21 -7.49
N GLU A 306 25.80 2.18 -6.60
CA GLU A 306 26.84 2.97 -5.95
C GLU A 306 27.78 2.10 -5.10
N ARG A 307 27.25 1.13 -4.36
CA ARG A 307 28.04 0.16 -3.58
C ARG A 307 28.93 -0.68 -4.48
N VAL A 308 28.42 -1.19 -5.60
CA VAL A 308 29.22 -1.95 -6.58
C VAL A 308 30.30 -1.06 -7.21
N ALA A 309 29.97 0.19 -7.54
CA ALA A 309 30.93 1.14 -8.08
C ALA A 309 32.03 1.50 -7.06
N ALA A 310 31.68 1.67 -5.78
CA ALA A 310 32.61 1.93 -4.70
C ALA A 310 33.53 0.71 -4.43
N GLN A 311 32.97 -0.50 -4.42
CA GLN A 311 33.75 -1.73 -4.28
C GLN A 311 34.73 -1.92 -5.45
N THR A 312 34.29 -1.61 -6.67
CA THR A 312 35.15 -1.64 -7.85
C THR A 312 36.31 -0.65 -7.70
N ARG A 313 36.02 0.61 -7.33
CA ARG A 313 37.04 1.63 -7.06
C ARG A 313 38.01 1.24 -5.95
N ALA A 314 37.52 0.62 -4.88
CA ALA A 314 38.37 0.14 -3.79
C ALA A 314 39.29 -1.00 -4.24
N ARG A 315 38.78 -1.92 -5.07
CA ARG A 315 39.57 -3.02 -5.65
C ARG A 315 40.63 -2.51 -6.62
N THR A 316 40.31 -1.54 -7.49
CA THR A 316 41.31 -0.94 -8.40
C THR A 316 42.38 -0.21 -7.61
N ALA A 317 42.00 0.64 -6.65
CA ALA A 317 42.96 1.35 -5.81
C ALA A 317 43.83 0.40 -4.95
N ALA A 318 43.30 -0.77 -4.55
CA ALA A 318 44.10 -1.78 -3.86
C ALA A 318 45.11 -2.45 -4.80
N ARG A 319 44.73 -2.74 -6.06
CA ARG A 319 45.63 -3.27 -7.08
C ARG A 319 46.73 -2.27 -7.43
N GLU A 320 46.38 -1.02 -7.69
CA GLU A 320 47.34 0.06 -7.96
C GLU A 320 48.33 0.23 -6.80
N ARG A 321 47.85 0.23 -5.54
CA ARG A 321 48.74 0.28 -4.37
C ARG A 321 49.68 -0.93 -4.28
N ALA A 322 49.19 -2.13 -4.60
CA ALA A 322 50.01 -3.35 -4.62
C ALA A 322 51.07 -3.29 -5.74
N GLU A 323 50.70 -2.82 -6.93
CA GLU A 323 51.62 -2.62 -8.06
C GLU A 323 52.68 -1.58 -7.75
N HIS A 324 52.30 -0.44 -7.17
CA HIS A 324 53.25 0.58 -6.71
C HIS A 324 54.16 0.06 -5.60
N ALA A 325 53.65 -0.73 -4.65
CA ALA A 325 54.48 -1.36 -3.63
C ALA A 325 55.49 -2.35 -4.24
N ALA A 326 55.04 -3.19 -5.17
CA ALA A 326 55.91 -4.13 -5.89
C ALA A 326 56.96 -3.41 -6.75
N ALA A 327 56.58 -2.33 -7.43
CA ALA A 327 57.50 -1.51 -8.20
C ALA A 327 58.55 -0.83 -7.31
N ARG A 328 58.15 -0.32 -6.13
CA ARG A 328 59.09 0.21 -5.13
C ARG A 328 60.04 -0.87 -4.61
N ALA A 329 59.52 -2.06 -4.31
CA ALA A 329 60.36 -3.19 -3.88
C ALA A 329 61.38 -3.59 -4.96
N ARG A 330 60.96 -3.67 -6.24
CA ARG A 330 61.87 -3.90 -7.37
C ARG A 330 62.90 -2.78 -7.51
N GLY A 331 62.50 -1.53 -7.37
CA GLY A 331 63.40 -0.37 -7.42
C GLY A 331 64.42 -0.36 -6.27
N GLN A 332 64.00 -0.70 -5.05
CA GLN A 332 64.88 -0.88 -3.90
C GLN A 332 65.86 -2.03 -4.14
N ALA A 333 65.38 -3.19 -4.58
CA ALA A 333 66.23 -4.34 -4.89
C ALA A 333 67.26 -4.03 -6.00
N ALA A 334 66.88 -3.26 -7.02
CA ALA A 334 67.80 -2.79 -8.06
C ALA A 334 68.82 -1.78 -7.52
N ALA A 335 68.41 -0.90 -6.60
CA ALA A 335 69.30 0.06 -5.95
C ALA A 335 70.31 -0.60 -5.00
N THR A 336 69.91 -1.69 -4.32
CA THR A 336 70.76 -2.49 -3.42
C THR A 336 71.40 -3.70 -4.11
N GLY A 337 71.31 -3.79 -5.44
CA GLY A 337 71.87 -4.90 -6.20
C GLY A 337 73.40 -5.00 -6.07
N PRO A 338 73.99 -6.20 -6.27
CA PRO A 338 75.41 -6.45 -6.01
C PRO A 338 76.35 -5.52 -6.79
N GLY A 339 76.01 -5.16 -8.03
CA GLY A 339 76.81 -4.23 -8.84
C GLY A 339 76.80 -2.79 -8.32
N ARG A 340 75.66 -2.28 -7.84
CA ARG A 340 75.57 -0.94 -7.22
C ARG A 340 76.21 -0.91 -5.83
N ALA A 341 76.11 -2.00 -5.07
CA ALA A 341 76.81 -2.16 -3.80
C ALA A 341 78.33 -2.11 -4.00
N GLN A 342 78.86 -2.75 -5.04
CA GLN A 342 80.28 -2.66 -5.42
C GLN A 342 80.69 -1.24 -5.81
N ILE A 343 79.89 -0.54 -6.63
CA ILE A 343 80.15 0.88 -6.98
C ILE A 343 80.13 1.76 -5.73
N GLY A 344 79.20 1.53 -4.80
CA GLY A 344 79.12 2.25 -3.53
C GLY A 344 80.35 2.03 -2.65
N GLN A 345 80.83 0.78 -2.54
CA GLN A 345 82.07 0.45 -1.84
C GLN A 345 83.28 1.15 -2.49
N GLU A 346 83.35 1.19 -3.82
CA GLU A 346 84.46 1.83 -4.51
C GLU A 346 84.43 3.36 -4.37
N LEU A 347 83.25 3.99 -4.45
CA LEU A 347 83.10 5.42 -4.15
C LEU A 347 83.45 5.75 -2.70
N ALA A 348 83.11 4.88 -1.74
CA ALA A 348 83.51 5.05 -0.34
C ALA A 348 85.04 4.98 -0.17
N ARG A 349 85.71 4.05 -0.87
CA ARG A 349 87.18 3.96 -0.91
C ARG A 349 87.80 5.22 -1.52
N ILE A 350 87.28 5.72 -2.63
CA ILE A 350 87.75 6.96 -3.27
C ILE A 350 87.57 8.15 -2.32
N ARG A 351 86.42 8.28 -1.65
CA ARG A 351 86.17 9.33 -0.66
C ARG A 351 87.11 9.24 0.54
N ALA A 352 87.38 8.04 1.05
CA ALA A 352 88.34 7.84 2.14
C ALA A 352 89.74 8.27 1.73
N ARG A 353 90.20 7.92 0.52
CA ARG A 353 91.48 8.37 -0.04
C ARG A 353 91.55 9.88 -0.24
N ALA A 354 90.46 10.50 -0.70
CA ALA A 354 90.40 11.95 -0.84
C ALA A 354 90.42 12.65 0.54
N ALA A 355 89.74 12.09 1.54
CA ALA A 355 89.73 12.59 2.90
C ALA A 355 91.12 12.50 3.56
N THR A 356 91.83 11.38 3.39
CA THR A 356 93.22 11.24 3.89
C THR A 356 94.17 12.20 3.18
N LYS A 357 94.03 12.38 1.86
CA LYS A 357 94.82 13.37 1.12
C LYS A 357 94.55 14.79 1.62
N ARG A 358 93.28 15.14 1.85
CA ARG A 358 92.88 16.46 2.38
C ARG A 358 93.37 16.67 3.81
N ALA A 359 93.28 15.66 4.67
CA ALA A 359 93.83 15.70 6.02
C ALA A 359 95.35 15.89 5.99
N GLY A 360 96.06 15.22 5.06
CA GLY A 360 97.48 15.42 4.85
C GLY A 360 97.83 16.84 4.35
N GLN A 361 97.05 17.39 3.41
CA GLN A 361 97.21 18.77 2.94
C GLN A 361 96.98 19.78 4.07
N VAL A 362 95.92 19.61 4.85
CA VAL A 362 95.63 20.45 6.02
C VAL A 362 96.76 20.33 7.06
N ALA A 363 97.31 19.14 7.30
CA ALA A 363 98.45 18.98 8.21
C ALA A 363 99.72 19.69 7.71
N VAL A 364 99.95 19.73 6.39
CA VAL A 364 101.04 20.50 5.78
C VAL A 364 100.78 22.00 5.85
N GLU A 365 99.56 22.47 5.61
CA GLU A 365 99.18 23.87 5.77
C GLU A 365 99.34 24.34 7.22
N ILE A 366 98.93 23.50 8.19
CA ILE A 366 99.11 23.76 9.62
C ILE A 366 100.61 23.82 9.96
N SER A 367 101.43 22.87 9.51
CA SER A 367 102.87 22.87 9.82
C SER A 367 103.61 24.04 9.15
N GLN A 368 103.21 24.45 7.94
CA GLN A 368 103.72 25.66 7.29
C GLN A 368 103.31 26.93 8.04
N PHE A 369 102.06 26.99 8.53
CA PHE A 369 101.58 28.11 9.34
C PHE A 369 102.30 28.17 10.69
N GLU A 370 102.47 27.04 11.38
CA GLU A 370 103.25 26.94 12.61
C GLU A 370 104.71 27.35 12.39
N ALA A 371 105.35 26.90 11.31
CA ALA A 371 106.70 27.29 10.95
C ALA A 371 106.81 28.80 10.65
N TYR A 372 105.83 29.37 9.94
CA TYR A 372 105.73 30.83 9.70
C TYR A 372 105.57 31.63 10.99
N VAL A 373 104.71 31.17 11.90
CA VAL A 373 104.53 31.76 13.23
C VAL A 373 105.81 31.65 14.06
N ALA A 374 106.53 30.52 13.99
CA ALA A 374 107.81 30.32 14.67
C ALA A 374 108.90 31.28 14.15
N THR A 375 109.00 31.47 12.83
CA THR A 375 109.94 32.44 12.22
C THR A 375 109.61 33.88 12.63
N ARG A 376 108.32 34.26 12.66
CA ARG A 376 107.87 35.59 13.11
C ARG A 376 108.10 35.83 14.61
N ARG A 377 108.14 34.77 15.42
CA ARG A 377 108.43 34.83 16.86
C ARG A 377 109.93 34.67 17.19
N GLY A 378 110.80 34.52 16.19
CA GLY A 378 112.25 34.42 16.39
C GLY A 378 112.75 33.06 16.91
N ILE A 379 111.96 31.99 16.75
CA ILE A 379 112.30 30.64 17.21
C ILE A 379 112.60 29.79 15.97
N SER A 380 113.87 29.42 15.76
CA SER A 380 114.30 28.58 14.62
C SER A 380 113.89 27.12 14.82
N PRO A 381 113.25 26.44 13.85
CA PRO A 381 112.84 25.04 14.01
C PRO A 381 113.94 24.11 13.48
N LEU A 382 114.88 23.72 14.34
CA LEU A 382 115.61 22.46 14.18
C LEU A 382 115.87 21.78 15.53
N SER A 383 115.26 20.60 15.62
CA SER A 383 115.84 19.35 16.11
C SER A 383 115.32 18.76 17.43
N PRO A 384 115.25 17.41 17.45
CA PRO A 384 114.39 16.63 18.32
C PRO A 384 115.10 16.26 19.61
N GLN A 385 114.43 16.48 20.73
CA GLN A 385 114.81 15.96 22.05
C GLN A 385 113.51 15.88 22.87
N TYR A 386 113.17 14.85 23.63
CA TYR A 386 113.63 13.48 23.80
C TYR A 386 112.49 12.81 24.66
N PRO A 387 112.63 11.60 25.24
CA PRO A 387 111.60 10.58 25.29
C PRO A 387 110.90 10.52 26.68
N MET A 388 110.26 9.38 26.95
CA MET A 388 109.64 8.93 28.21
C MET A 388 108.13 9.26 28.30
N ARG A 389 107.24 8.33 28.60
CA ARG A 389 107.38 7.03 29.28
C ARG A 389 106.19 6.14 28.95
#